data_AF-A0A072N6N3-F1
#
_entry.id   AF-A0A072N6N3-F1
#
_cell.length_a   1.000
_cell.length_b   1.000
_cell.length_c   1.000
_cell.angle_alpha   90.00
_cell.angle_beta   90.00
_cell.angle_gamma   90.00
#
_symmetry.space_group_name_H-M   'P 1'
#
loop_
_entity.id
_entity.type
_entity.pdbx_description
1 polymer ?
#
loop_
_entity_poly.entity_id
_entity_poly.type
_entity_poly.pdbx_seq_one_letter_code
_entity_poly.pdbx_strand_id
1 'polypeptide(L)'
;MPARIRIYGQEATFAQGRWACADETLQAMLQALADPRATSPEAEFKHARYAAGRFGGQVAVGDGWEAAPLPEPELRLEDFAPSGRPQAAGWLSFLRKRR
;
A
#
# COMPACT_ATOMS: atom_id res chain seq x y z
N MET A 1 -15.78 -10.06 -11.33
CA MET A 1 -14.83 -10.33 -12.43
C MET A 1 -13.44 -10.27 -11.82
N PRO A 2 -12.53 -11.19 -12.18
CA PRO A 2 -11.19 -11.18 -11.59
C PRO A 2 -10.43 -9.93 -12.04
N ALA A 3 -9.68 -9.33 -11.12
CA ALA A 3 -8.97 -8.09 -11.40
C ALA A 3 -7.73 -8.36 -12.28
N ARG A 4 -7.49 -7.52 -13.28
CA ARG A 4 -6.39 -7.69 -14.24
C ARG A 4 -5.43 -6.52 -14.16
N ILE A 5 -4.14 -6.82 -14.25
CA ILE A 5 -3.06 -5.84 -14.29
C ILE A 5 -2.09 -6.13 -15.43
N ARG A 6 -1.33 -5.11 -15.82
CA ARG A 6 -0.23 -5.23 -16.78
C ARG A 6 1.02 -4.60 -16.21
N ILE A 7 2.09 -5.37 -16.10
CA ILE A 7 3.40 -4.94 -15.58
C ILE A 7 4.46 -5.44 -16.56
N TYR A 8 5.36 -4.55 -17.01
CA TYR A 8 6.44 -4.88 -17.96
C TYR A 8 5.97 -5.59 -19.24
N GLY A 9 4.76 -5.27 -19.72
CA GLY A 9 4.16 -5.90 -20.90
C GLY A 9 3.52 -7.27 -20.65
N GLN A 10 3.62 -7.81 -19.43
CA GLN A 10 3.00 -9.06 -19.03
C GLN A 10 1.65 -8.81 -18.34
N GLU A 11 0.67 -9.65 -18.63
CA GLU A 11 -0.63 -9.59 -17.95
C GLU A 11 -0.69 -10.58 -16.79
N ALA A 12 -1.29 -10.12 -15.70
CA ALA A 12 -1.56 -10.95 -14.54
C ALA A 12 -3.01 -10.74 -14.07
N THR A 13 -3.58 -11.81 -13.52
CA THR A 13 -4.95 -11.83 -13.01
C THR A 13 -4.92 -12.15 -11.52
N PHE A 14 -5.66 -11.37 -10.72
CA PHE A 14 -5.91 -11.63 -9.32
C PHE A 14 -7.34 -12.09 -9.11
N ALA A 15 -7.49 -13.24 -8.47
CA ALA A 15 -8.78 -13.81 -8.14
C ALA A 15 -8.65 -14.63 -6.85
N GLN A 16 -9.62 -14.47 -5.95
CA GLN A 16 -9.74 -15.28 -4.72
C GLN A 16 -8.43 -15.33 -3.92
N GLY A 17 -7.75 -14.19 -3.79
CA GLY A 17 -6.52 -14.10 -3.01
C GLY A 17 -5.26 -14.67 -3.69
N ARG A 18 -5.30 -14.95 -5.00
CA ARG A 18 -4.18 -15.57 -5.73
C ARG A 18 -3.89 -14.84 -7.04
N TRP A 19 -2.61 -14.81 -7.39
CA TRP A 19 -2.15 -14.32 -8.68
C TRP A 19 -1.97 -15.44 -9.68
N ALA A 20 -2.30 -15.17 -10.93
CA ALA A 20 -1.98 -15.99 -12.07
C ALA A 20 -1.29 -15.11 -13.13
N CYS A 21 -0.11 -15.53 -13.58
CA CYS A 21 0.63 -14.86 -14.65
C CYS A 21 1.37 -15.92 -15.48
N ALA A 22 1.54 -15.66 -16.78
CA ALA A 22 2.30 -16.57 -17.65
C ALA A 22 3.81 -16.52 -17.38
N ASP A 23 4.31 -15.38 -16.90
CA ASP A 23 5.70 -15.23 -16.51
C ASP A 23 5.91 -15.65 -15.04
N GLU A 24 6.74 -16.66 -14.81
CA GLU A 24 6.97 -17.24 -13.48
C GLU A 24 7.65 -16.26 -12.51
N THR A 25 8.53 -15.40 -13.04
CA THR A 25 9.26 -14.42 -12.21
C THR A 25 8.30 -13.36 -11.70
N LEU A 26 7.48 -12.80 -12.59
CA LEU A 26 6.44 -11.85 -12.23
C LEU A 26 5.38 -12.50 -11.33
N GLN A 27 5.00 -13.75 -11.58
CA GLN A 27 4.11 -14.48 -10.68
C GLN A 27 4.68 -14.56 -9.26
N ALA A 28 5.95 -14.92 -9.11
CA ALA A 28 6.59 -15.00 -7.80
C ALA A 28 6.63 -13.64 -7.09
N MET A 29 6.95 -12.56 -7.82
CA MET A 29 6.93 -11.19 -7.28
C MET A 29 5.53 -10.77 -6.83
N LEU A 30 4.50 -11.05 -7.62
CA LEU A 30 3.12 -10.72 -7.30
C LEU A 30 2.61 -11.57 -6.12
N GLN A 31 3.02 -12.84 -6.03
CA GLN A 31 2.62 -13.72 -4.95
C GLN A 31 3.15 -13.25 -3.59
N ALA A 32 4.29 -12.55 -3.55
CA ALA A 32 4.80 -11.91 -2.34
C ALA A 32 3.88 -10.78 -1.81
N LEU A 33 3.07 -10.19 -2.70
CA LEU A 33 2.06 -9.19 -2.34
C LEU A 33 0.67 -9.80 -2.18
N ALA A 34 0.46 -11.11 -2.34
CA ALA A 34 -0.89 -11.67 -2.33
C ALA A 34 -1.61 -11.47 -0.98
N ASP A 35 -2.81 -10.87 -1.02
CA ASP A 35 -3.70 -10.82 0.14
C ASP A 35 -4.78 -11.90 0.03
N PRO A 36 -4.70 -13.01 0.80
CA PRO A 36 -5.70 -14.07 0.76
C PRO A 36 -7.09 -13.63 1.25
N ARG A 37 -7.21 -12.45 1.88
CA ARG A 37 -8.48 -11.91 2.41
C ARG A 37 -9.25 -11.13 1.36
N ALA A 38 -8.60 -10.71 0.27
CA ALA A 38 -9.21 -9.96 -0.81
C ALA A 38 -10.02 -10.89 -1.74
N THR A 39 -11.24 -11.24 -1.31
CA THR A 39 -12.13 -12.19 -2.01
C THR A 39 -13.36 -11.54 -2.65
N SER A 40 -13.67 -10.29 -2.29
CA SER A 40 -14.76 -9.55 -2.94
C SER A 40 -14.24 -8.87 -4.23
N PRO A 41 -15.08 -8.64 -5.25
CA PRO A 41 -14.64 -7.99 -6.49
C PRO A 41 -13.99 -6.62 -6.27
N GLU A 42 -14.51 -5.85 -5.31
CA GLU A 42 -13.94 -4.55 -4.94
C GLU A 42 -12.58 -4.70 -4.25
N ALA A 43 -12.44 -5.66 -3.34
CA ALA A 43 -11.18 -5.93 -2.67
C ALA A 43 -10.11 -6.46 -3.64
N GLU A 44 -10.49 -7.35 -4.56
CA GLU A 44 -9.63 -7.85 -5.62
C GLU A 44 -9.12 -6.70 -6.51
N PHE A 45 -10.02 -5.79 -6.91
CA PHE A 45 -9.65 -4.63 -7.72
C PHE A 45 -8.73 -3.67 -6.95
N LYS A 46 -9.04 -3.38 -5.68
CA LYS A 46 -8.20 -2.54 -4.81
C LYS A 46 -6.79 -3.14 -4.67
N HIS A 47 -6.72 -4.45 -4.46
CA HIS A 47 -5.47 -5.18 -4.35
C HIS A 47 -4.65 -5.12 -5.65
N ALA A 48 -5.31 -5.37 -6.78
CA ALA A 48 -4.70 -5.30 -8.10
C ALA A 48 -4.16 -3.90 -8.40
N ARG A 49 -4.93 -2.85 -8.10
CA ARG A 49 -4.51 -1.46 -8.25
C ARG A 49 -3.29 -1.15 -7.37
N TYR A 50 -3.25 -1.62 -6.13
CA TYR A 50 -2.08 -1.47 -5.25
C TYR A 50 -0.84 -2.16 -5.83
N ALA A 51 -0.96 -3.43 -6.26
CA ALA A 51 0.14 -4.20 -6.81
C ALA A 51 0.69 -3.58 -8.11
N ALA A 52 -0.20 -3.18 -9.03
CA ALA A 52 0.18 -2.48 -10.24
C ALA A 52 0.91 -1.17 -9.92
N GLY A 53 0.37 -0.36 -9.00
CA GLY A 53 0.98 0.92 -8.61
C GLY A 53 2.39 0.75 -8.04
N ARG A 54 2.60 -0.28 -7.20
CA ARG A 54 3.90 -0.57 -6.59
C ARG A 54 4.99 -0.90 -7.61
N PHE A 55 4.62 -1.46 -8.76
CA PHE A 55 5.54 -1.83 -9.83
C PHE A 55 5.47 -0.90 -11.07
N GLY A 56 4.73 0.22 -10.98
CA GLY A 56 4.58 1.16 -12.09
C GLY A 56 3.78 0.62 -13.28
N GLY A 57 2.83 -0.27 -13.02
CA GLY A 57 2.00 -0.93 -14.02
C GLY A 57 0.64 -0.27 -14.27
N GLN A 58 -0.21 -1.00 -14.98
CA GLN A 58 -1.58 -0.60 -15.33
C GLN A 58 -2.60 -1.58 -14.73
N VAL A 59 -3.80 -1.10 -14.46
CA VAL A 59 -4.95 -1.90 -14.02
C VAL A 59 -6.07 -1.79 -15.06
N ALA A 60 -6.78 -2.88 -15.31
CA ALA A 60 -7.90 -2.90 -16.24
C ALA A 60 -9.12 -2.18 -15.63
N VAL A 61 -9.67 -1.19 -16.33
CA VAL A 61 -10.86 -0.43 -15.93
C VAL A 61 -11.80 -0.34 -17.12
N GLY A 62 -12.99 -0.96 -16.99
CA GLY A 62 -13.90 -1.14 -18.13
C GLY A 62 -13.23 -1.91 -19.26
N ASP A 63 -13.24 -1.32 -20.46
CA ASP A 63 -12.59 -1.88 -21.67
C ASP A 63 -11.13 -1.40 -21.85
N GLY A 64 -10.62 -0.58 -20.92
CA GLY A 64 -9.32 0.08 -21.02
C GLY A 64 -8.30 -0.34 -19.97
N TRP A 65 -7.10 0.21 -20.12
CA TRP A 65 -6.00 0.09 -19.16
C TRP A 65 -5.67 1.47 -18.62
N GLU A 66 -5.63 1.61 -17.30
CA GLU A 66 -5.27 2.85 -16.62
C GLU A 66 -3.97 2.67 -15.84
N ALA A 67 -3.11 3.69 -15.84
CA ALA A 67 -1.92 3.69 -15.00
C ALA A 67 -2.33 3.66 -13.52
N ALA A 68 -1.80 2.69 -12.79
CA ALA A 68 -2.06 2.60 -11.36
C ALA A 68 -1.20 3.65 -10.64
N PRO A 69 -1.79 4.48 -9.76
CA PRO A 69 -1.03 5.46 -8.99
C PRO A 69 -0.10 4.73 -8.02
N LEU A 70 1.03 5.36 -7.70
CA LEU A 70 1.92 4.86 -6.65
C LEU A 70 1.12 4.76 -5.32
N PRO A 71 1.15 3.60 -4.63
CA PRO A 71 0.47 3.45 -3.35
C PRO A 71 0.95 4.47 -2.33
N GLU A 72 0.05 4.88 -1.44
CA GLU A 72 0.45 5.71 -0.31
C GLU A 72 1.51 4.99 0.55
N PRO A 73 2.47 5.74 1.12
CA PRO A 73 3.41 5.17 2.08
C PRO A 73 2.67 4.54 3.26
N GLU A 74 2.98 3.27 3.55
CA GLU A 74 2.42 2.55 4.70
C GLU A 74 2.94 3.09 6.04
N LEU A 75 4.08 3.76 6.01
CA LEU A 75 4.71 4.42 7.15
C LEU A 75 5.09 5.83 6.74
N ARG A 76 4.72 6.78 7.57
CA ARG A 76 5.10 8.19 7.43
C ARG A 76 6.04 8.57 8.55
N LEU A 77 6.85 9.61 8.35
CA LEU A 77 7.80 10.07 9.38
C LEU A 77 7.07 10.52 10.66
N GLU A 78 5.83 10.98 10.52
CA GLU A 78 4.99 11.41 11.64
C GLU A 78 4.57 10.23 12.54
N ASP A 79 4.53 9.01 12.01
CA ASP A 79 4.22 7.80 12.80
C ASP A 79 5.34 7.49 13.82
N PHE A 80 6.54 8.02 13.59
CA PHE A 80 7.70 7.88 14.47
C PHE A 80 7.94 9.12 15.35
N ALA A 81 7.11 10.16 15.22
CA ALA A 81 7.25 11.35 16.05
C ALA A 81 6.98 10.97 17.53
N PRO A 82 7.89 11.30 18.47
CA PRO A 82 7.64 11.04 19.88
C PRO A 82 6.36 11.78 20.31
N SER A 83 5.38 11.04 20.80
CA SER A 83 4.06 11.54 21.23
C SER A 83 4.11 12.46 22.47
N GLY A 84 5.30 12.76 22.97
CA GLY A 84 5.51 13.62 24.12
C GLY A 84 5.64 15.09 23.71
N ARG A 85 4.58 15.89 23.93
CA ARG A 85 4.78 17.29 24.27
C ARG A 85 5.81 17.33 25.40
N PRO A 86 6.88 18.15 25.34
CA PRO A 86 7.71 18.34 26.50
C PRO A 86 6.80 18.88 27.61
N GLN A 87 6.52 18.04 28.62
CA GLN A 87 6.09 18.55 29.91
C GLN A 87 7.19 19.53 30.29
N ALA A 88 6.83 20.80 30.38
CA ALA A 88 7.74 21.85 30.83
C ALA A 88 8.28 21.40 32.19
N ALA A 89 9.45 20.76 32.18
CA ALA A 89 10.14 20.34 33.38
C ALA A 89 10.47 21.62 34.13
N GLY A 90 9.68 21.88 35.17
CA GLY A 90 9.73 23.07 35.99
C GLY A 90 11.04 23.12 36.77
N TRP A 91 12.10 23.58 36.13
CA TRP A 91 13.29 24.07 36.83
C TRP A 91 13.10 25.51 37.34
N LEU A 92 12.14 26.26 36.75
CA LEU A 92 11.82 27.64 37.11
C LEU A 92 10.76 27.79 38.22
N SER A 93 10.14 26.69 38.71
CA SER A 93 9.17 26.76 39.81
C SER A 93 9.83 27.02 41.18
N PHE A 94 11.12 26.72 41.32
CA PHE A 94 11.87 26.92 42.57
C PHE A 94 12.31 28.37 42.81
N LEU A 95 12.31 29.23 41.79
CA LEU A 95 12.76 30.63 41.90
C LEU A 95 11.66 31.63 42.34
N ARG A 96 10.39 31.20 42.45
CA ARG A 96 9.26 32.11 42.70
C ARG A 96 8.82 32.24 44.16
N LYS A 97 9.58 31.72 45.13
CA LYS A 97 9.22 31.81 46.56
C LYS A 97 10.29 32.56 47.37
N ARG A 98 10.36 33.88 47.17
CA ARG A 98 10.86 34.89 48.15
C ARG A 98 10.66 36.32 47.60
N ARG A 99 9.51 36.91 47.92
CA ARG A 99 9.33 38.32 48.32
C ARG A 99 7.93 38.48 48.89
#